data_AF-A0A9X2W596-F1
#
_entry.id   AF-A0A9X2W596-F1
#
_cell.length_a   1.000
_cell.length_b   1.000
_cell.length_c   1.000
_cell.angle_alpha   90.00
_cell.angle_beta   90.00
_cell.angle_gamma   90.00
#
_symmetry.space_group_name_H-M   'P 1'
#
loop_
_entity.id
_entity.type
_entity.pdbx_description
1 polymer ?
#
loop_
_entity_poly.entity_id
_entity_poly.type
_entity_poly.pdbx_seq_one_letter_code
_entity_poly.pdbx_strand_id
1 'polypeptide(L)' 'MITVDAWKPADGLTLEPNALRAAKEQMHSLALTAGPGAGKTEMLAQRADFLLRTGACRYPKRILAISFKVDASSNLKE' A
#
# COMPACT_ATOMS: atom_id res chain seq x y z
N MET A 1 -12.16 -12.16 -3.30
CA MET A 1 -11.01 -11.71 -2.49
C MET A 1 -9.95 -12.77 -2.58
N ILE A 2 -8.69 -12.36 -2.66
CA ILE A 2 -7.56 -13.29 -2.58
C ILE A 2 -7.14 -13.44 -1.11
N THR A 3 -6.50 -14.56 -0.77
CA THR A 3 -5.93 -14.70 0.58
C THR A 3 -4.72 -13.77 0.75
N VAL A 4 -4.42 -13.41 1.99
CA VAL A 4 -3.26 -12.56 2.34
C VAL A 4 -1.94 -13.18 1.83
N ASP A 5 -1.82 -14.50 1.88
CA ASP A 5 -0.64 -15.24 1.42
C ASP A 5 -0.54 -15.32 -0.10
N ALA A 6 -1.68 -15.28 -0.81
CA ALA A 6 -1.71 -15.27 -2.27
C ALA A 6 -1.50 -13.86 -2.87
N TRP A 7 -1.55 -12.80 -2.05
CA TRP A 7 -1.29 -11.45 -2.53
C TRP A 7 0.18 -11.26 -2.93
N LYS A 8 0.36 -10.66 -4.10
CA LYS A 8 1.64 -10.24 -4.66
C LYS A 8 1.54 -8.76 -5.05
N PRO A 9 2.65 -8.00 -5.01
CA PRO A 9 2.64 -6.62 -5.44
C PRO A 9 2.11 -6.46 -6.87
N ALA A 10 1.35 -5.39 -7.10
CA ALA A 10 0.84 -5.02 -8.41
C ALA A 10 1.96 -4.51 -9.34
N ASP A 11 1.65 -4.40 -10.63
CA ASP A 11 2.51 -3.83 -11.69
C ASP A 11 3.87 -4.51 -11.86
N GLY A 12 3.97 -5.77 -11.44
CA GLY A 12 5.23 -6.54 -11.53
C GLY A 12 6.32 -6.02 -10.60
N LEU A 13 5.97 -5.19 -9.61
CA LEU A 13 6.93 -4.64 -8.66
C LEU A 13 7.49 -5.73 -7.75
N THR A 14 8.78 -5.62 -7.46
CA THR A 14 9.44 -6.42 -6.43
C THR A 14 9.71 -5.53 -5.23
N LEU A 15 8.99 -5.76 -4.13
CA LEU A 15 9.18 -5.01 -2.89
C LEU A 15 10.33 -5.63 -2.10
N GLU A 16 11.23 -4.80 -1.55
CA GLU A 16 12.18 -5.30 -0.57
C GLU A 16 11.46 -5.77 0.72
N PRO A 17 12.11 -6.59 1.57
CA PRO A 17 11.44 -7.24 2.70
C PRO A 17 10.71 -6.28 3.64
N ASN A 18 11.26 -5.09 3.89
CA ASN A 18 10.64 -4.09 4.76
C ASN A 18 9.41 -3.44 4.12
N ALA A 19 9.47 -3.14 2.82
CA ALA A 19 8.32 -2.63 2.07
C ALA A 19 7.20 -3.69 2.00
N LEU A 20 7.55 -4.96 1.77
CA LEU A 20 6.59 -6.06 1.78
C LEU A 20 5.91 -6.23 3.15
N ARG A 21 6.69 -6.17 4.24
CA ARG A 21 6.17 -6.23 5.61
C ARG A 21 5.23 -5.05 5.89
N ALA A 22 5.63 -3.85 5.50
CA ALA A 22 4.82 -2.65 5.62
C ALA A 22 3.52 -2.74 4.82
N ALA A 23 3.56 -3.29 3.61
CA ALA A 23 2.40 -3.46 2.74
C ALA A 23 1.39 -4.46 3.31
N LYS A 24 1.85 -5.47 4.07
CA LYS A 24 1.01 -6.55 4.64
C LYS A 24 0.56 -6.36 6.10
N GLU A 25 1.09 -5.36 6.82
CA GLU A 25 0.71 -5.06 8.22
C GLU A 25 -0.82 -4.91 8.38
N GLN A 26 -1.46 -5.25 9.49
CA GLN A 26 -2.93 -5.09 9.60
C GLN A 26 -3.38 -4.63 10.98
N MET A 27 -2.54 -4.84 11.99
CA MET A 27 -2.90 -4.66 13.39
C MET A 27 -2.32 -3.37 13.96
N HIS A 28 -1.13 -2.99 13.51
CA HIS A 28 -0.37 -1.90 14.13
C HIS A 28 -0.20 -0.70 13.23
N SER A 29 -0.09 0.47 13.86
CA SER A 29 0.43 1.67 13.20
C SER A 29 1.89 1.44 12.81
N LEU A 30 2.25 1.85 11.59
CA LEU A 30 3.58 1.66 11.04
C LEU A 30 4.16 2.98 10.58
N ALA A 31 5.41 3.26 10.97
CA ALA A 31 6.21 4.33 10.40
C ALA A 31 7.23 3.71 9.42
N LEU A 32 7.26 4.22 8.19
CA LEU A 32 8.20 3.79 7.17
C LEU A 32 9.15 4.94 6.83
N THR A 33 10.44 4.70 7.00
CA THR A 33 11.50 5.63 6.60
C THR A 33 12.02 5.23 5.23
N ALA A 34 12.04 6.18 4.29
CA ALA A 34 12.48 5.95 2.93
C ALA A 34 13.28 7.14 2.42
N GLY A 35 14.38 6.87 1.72
CA GLY A 35 15.19 7.88 1.05
C GLY A 35 14.46 8.52 -0.14
N PRO A 36 15.03 9.57 -0.75
CA PRO A 36 14.60 10.05 -2.06
C PRO A 36 14.65 8.93 -3.10
N GLY A 37 13.62 8.79 -3.94
CA GLY A 37 13.56 7.77 -5.00
C GLY A 37 13.26 6.33 -4.53
N ALA A 38 13.06 6.07 -3.24
CA ALA A 38 12.83 4.73 -2.70
C ALA A 38 11.38 4.21 -2.85
N GLY A 39 10.58 4.78 -3.75
CA GLY A 39 9.24 4.25 -4.05
C GLY A 39 8.15 4.48 -2.98
N LYS A 40 8.16 5.64 -2.30
CA LYS A 40 7.21 5.95 -1.21
C LYS A 40 5.74 5.96 -1.65
N THR A 41 5.49 6.55 -2.82
CA THR A 41 4.15 6.68 -3.37
C THR A 41 3.62 5.31 -3.81
N GLU A 42 4.48 4.54 -4.47
CA GLU A 42 4.23 3.18 -4.91
C GLU A 42 3.94 2.27 -3.71
N MET A 43 4.70 2.40 -2.62
CA MET A 43 4.44 1.67 -1.38
C MET A 43 3.03 1.95 -0.82
N LEU A 44 2.59 3.21 -0.79
CA LEU A 44 1.21 3.54 -0.37
C LEU A 44 0.15 2.97 -1.32
N ALA A 45 0.40 2.93 -2.62
CA ALA A 45 -0.50 2.30 -3.59
C ALA A 45 -0.58 0.78 -3.37
N GLN A 46 0.56 0.10 -3.19
CA GLN A 46 0.62 -1.34 -2.88
C GLN A 46 -0.10 -1.68 -1.59
N ARG A 47 0.00 -0.81 -0.58
CA ARG A 47 -0.72 -0.94 0.68
C ARG A 47 -2.23 -0.90 0.47
N ALA A 48 -2.72 0.03 -0.32
CA ALA A 48 -4.15 0.12 -0.65
C ALA A 48 -4.62 -1.10 -1.44
N ASP A 49 -3.87 -1.53 -2.46
CA ASP A 49 -4.17 -2.74 -3.23
C ASP A 49 -4.27 -3.98 -2.33
N PHE A 50 -3.29 -4.18 -1.44
CA PHE A 50 -3.31 -5.26 -0.45
C PHE A 50 -4.59 -5.24 0.37
N LEU A 51 -4.93 -4.10 0.98
CA LEU A 51 -6.09 -3.97 1.85
C LEU A 51 -7.41 -4.25 1.12
N LEU A 52 -7.52 -3.81 -0.14
CA LEU A 52 -8.73 -3.94 -0.95
C LEU A 52 -8.90 -5.33 -1.54
N ARG A 53 -7.84 -5.93 -2.08
CA ARG A 53 -7.90 -7.24 -2.74
C ARG A 53 -8.00 -8.41 -1.78
N THR A 54 -7.33 -8.31 -0.63
CA THR A 54 -7.39 -9.34 0.41
C THR A 54 -8.67 -9.25 1.25
N GLY A 55 -9.36 -8.12 1.20
CA GLY A 55 -10.54 -7.87 2.02
C GLY A 55 -10.26 -7.49 3.46
N ALA A 56 -9.00 -7.20 3.80
CA ALA A 56 -8.65 -6.60 5.08
C ALA A 56 -9.41 -5.27 5.29
N CYS A 57 -9.62 -4.49 4.23
CA CYS A 57 -10.57 -3.38 4.22
C CYS A 57 -11.96 -3.87 3.79
N ARG A 58 -12.79 -4.19 4.79
CA ARG A 58 -14.16 -4.67 4.56
C ARG A 58 -15.05 -3.58 3.96
N TYR A 59 -16.17 -4.00 3.35
CA TYR A 59 -17.22 -3.08 2.92
C TYR A 59 -17.59 -2.13 4.07
N PRO A 60 -17.67 -0.80 3.83
CA PRO A 60 -17.73 -0.13 2.53
C PRO A 60 -16.38 0.41 2.00
N LYS A 61 -15.27 -0.29 2.25
CA LYS A 61 -13.93 0.00 1.70
C LYS A 61 -13.43 1.42 2.02
N ARG A 62 -13.37 1.76 3.31
CA ARG A 62 -12.98 3.11 3.76
C ARG A 62 -11.47 3.20 3.98
N ILE A 63 -10.79 3.86 3.05
CA ILE A 63 -9.37 4.23 3.16
C ILE A 63 -9.25 5.74 2.96
N LEU A 64 -8.55 6.42 3.87
CA LEU A 64 -8.18 7.83 3.72
C LEU A 64 -6.67 7.90 3.44
N ALA A 65 -6.31 8.35 2.23
CA ALA A 65 -4.94 8.64 1.87
C ALA A 65 -4.74 10.16 1.85
N ILE A 66 -3.69 10.63 2.51
CA ILE A 66 -3.36 12.06 2.61
C ILE A 66 -1.96 12.25 2.05
N SER A 67 -1.82 13.15 1.08
CA SER A 67 -0.53 13.56 0.53
C SER A 67 -0.36 15.07 0.68
N PHE A 68 0.89 15.54 0.66
CA PHE A 68 1.19 16.96 0.73
C PHE A 68 1.02 17.68 -0.62
N LYS A 69 1.28 16.97 -1.72
CA LYS A 69 1.17 17.52 -3.07
C LYS A 69 0.01 16.88 -3.83
N VAL A 70 -0.58 17.68 -4.73
CA VAL A 70 -1.73 17.29 -5.55
C VAL A 70 -1.37 16.15 -6.52
N ASP A 71 -0.19 16.20 -7.15
CA ASP A 71 0.32 15.14 -8.03
C ASP A 71 0.41 13.79 -7.30
N ALA A 72 0.96 13.77 -6.09
CA ALA A 72 1.04 12.58 -5.25
C ALA A 72 -0.35 12.06 -4.84
N SER A 73 -1.36 12.95 -4.70
CA SER A 73 -2.73 12.54 -4.40
C SER A 73 -3.37 11.83 -5.60
N SER A 74 -3.20 12.41 -6.80
CA SER A 74 -3.69 11.82 -8.04
C SER A 74 -3.09 10.43 -8.27
N ASN A 75 -1.77 10.28 -8.10
CA ASN A 75 -1.09 9.00 -8.27
C ASN A 75 -1.58 7.90 -7.31
N LEU A 76 -2.12 8.25 -6.14
CA LEU A 76 -2.67 7.26 -5.20
C LEU A 76 -4.12 6.87 -5.51
N LYS A 77 -4.80 7.65 -6.36
CA LYS A 77 -6.20 7.43 -6.74
C LYS A 77 -6.32 6.54 -7.98
N GLU A 78 -5.38 6.65 -8.90
CA GLU A 78 -5.28 5.84 -10.12
C GLU A 78 -4.90 4.39 -9.81
#